data_AF-A0AAV9CTA9-F1
#
_entry.id   AF-A0AAV9CTA9-F1
#
_cell.length_a   1.000
_cell.length_b   1.000
_cell.length_c   1.000
_cell.angle_alpha   90.00
_cell.angle_beta   90.00
_cell.angle_gamma   90.00
#
_symmetry.space_group_name_H-M   'P 1'
#
loop_
_entity.id
_entity.type
_entity.pdbx_description
1 polymer ?
#
loop_
_entity_poly.entity_id
_entity_poly.type
_entity_poly.pdbx_seq_one_letter_code
_entity_poly.pdbx_strand_id
1 'polypeptide(L)'
;MINKLPKQSVPAECDWDPTRPDPHDLPPRHAVVSVWNTKDSFRFQVQGAPRLWTAACRLTRAVDACAPWMRVPSVPDVFEAAFGVYFMYGLHARGEGGAAEELMRSLCGFVHNMARADEGGVKAVVAEVGRGDPVLPGVPYWRRFSFGEDVWCMKRVGGGEEDWIESQPSTPVVFVDPRDF
;
A
#
# COMPACT_ATOMS: atom_id res chain seq x y z
N MET A 1 -24.69 -19.46 -34.63
CA MET A 1 -23.23 -19.64 -34.76
C MET A 1 -22.55 -18.91 -33.62
N ILE A 2 -22.09 -19.64 -32.61
CA ILE A 2 -21.44 -19.06 -31.42
C ILE A 2 -19.93 -19.14 -31.68
N ASN A 3 -19.29 -17.99 -31.89
CA ASN A 3 -17.84 -17.91 -32.02
C ASN A 3 -17.20 -18.35 -30.69
N LYS A 4 -16.57 -19.53 -30.70
CA LYS A 4 -15.66 -19.96 -29.64
C LYS A 4 -14.44 -19.03 -29.69
N LEU A 5 -14.27 -18.24 -28.64
CA LEU A 5 -13.00 -17.55 -28.38
C LEU A 5 -11.87 -18.59 -28.29
N PRO A 6 -10.68 -18.30 -28.82
CA PRO A 6 -9.56 -19.22 -28.74
C PRO A 6 -9.17 -19.41 -27.27
N LYS A 7 -9.18 -20.67 -26.82
CA LYS A 7 -8.62 -21.07 -25.53
C LYS A 7 -7.14 -20.67 -25.55
N GLN A 8 -6.78 -19.62 -24.82
CA GLN A 8 -5.39 -19.40 -24.44
C GLN A 8 -4.95 -20.64 -23.67
N SER A 9 -3.95 -21.34 -24.18
CA SER A 9 -3.31 -22.45 -23.52
C SER A 9 -2.69 -21.94 -22.23
N VAL A 10 -3.28 -22.31 -21.09
CA VAL A 10 -2.65 -22.21 -19.78
C VAL A 10 -1.38 -23.08 -19.85
N PRO A 11 -0.18 -22.54 -19.58
CA PRO A 11 1.03 -23.36 -19.50
C PRO A 11 0.84 -24.43 -18.41
N ALA A 12 1.53 -25.56 -18.56
CA ALA A 12 1.48 -26.72 -17.67
C ALA A 12 1.29 -26.35 -16.19
N GLU A 13 0.32 -27.01 -15.55
CA GLU A 13 0.02 -26.88 -14.12
C GLU A 13 1.32 -26.92 -13.30
N CYS A 14 1.60 -25.83 -12.58
CA CYS A 14 2.59 -25.88 -11.53
C CYS A 14 2.08 -26.84 -10.46
N ASP A 15 2.83 -27.92 -10.23
CA ASP A 15 2.66 -28.86 -9.10
C ASP A 15 3.10 -28.19 -7.79
N TRP A 16 2.54 -27.01 -7.53
CA TRP A 16 2.75 -26.28 -6.29
C TRP A 16 1.67 -26.72 -5.31
N ASP A 17 2.08 -27.46 -4.28
CA ASP A 17 1.22 -27.84 -3.17
C ASP A 17 1.25 -26.75 -2.07
N PRO A 18 0.19 -25.94 -1.91
CA PRO A 18 0.15 -24.90 -0.89
C PRO A 18 0.17 -25.44 0.55
N THR A 19 0.04 -26.75 0.74
CA THR A 19 0.07 -27.41 2.05
C THR A 19 1.45 -27.95 2.46
N ARG A 20 2.45 -27.89 1.55
CA ARG A 20 3.85 -28.27 1.80
C ARG A 20 4.79 -27.14 1.33
N PRO A 21 5.06 -26.14 2.17
CA PRO A 21 5.91 -25.03 1.78
C PRO A 21 7.39 -25.46 1.80
N ASP A 22 7.91 -25.94 0.68
CA ASP A 22 9.34 -25.86 0.41
C ASP A 22 9.62 -24.44 -0.13
N PRO A 23 10.52 -23.64 0.50
CA PRO A 23 10.92 -22.33 -0.01
C PRO A 23 11.39 -22.32 -1.47
N HIS A 24 11.79 -23.48 -1.99
CA HIS A 24 12.28 -23.64 -3.36
C HIS A 24 11.20 -24.02 -4.40
N ASP A 25 9.96 -24.32 -3.98
CA ASP A 25 8.92 -24.83 -4.89
C ASP A 25 7.95 -23.76 -5.44
N LEU A 26 8.15 -22.47 -5.12
CA LEU A 26 7.27 -21.42 -5.61
C LEU A 26 7.19 -21.41 -7.16
N PRO A 27 5.99 -21.26 -7.74
CA PRO A 27 5.82 -21.20 -9.19
C PRO A 27 6.76 -20.16 -9.83
N PRO A 28 7.29 -20.38 -11.05
CA PRO A 28 8.19 -19.43 -11.71
C PRO A 28 7.55 -18.03 -11.93
N ARG A 29 6.22 -17.96 -11.90
CA ARG A 29 5.42 -16.74 -11.89
C ARG A 29 4.59 -16.68 -10.62
N HIS A 30 4.97 -15.80 -9.70
CA HIS A 30 4.24 -15.62 -8.44
C HIS A 30 4.37 -14.19 -7.95
N ALA A 31 3.42 -13.78 -7.11
CA ALA A 31 3.56 -12.59 -6.31
C ALA A 31 2.98 -12.85 -4.93
N VAL A 32 3.58 -12.25 -3.91
CA VAL A 32 3.21 -12.39 -2.52
C VAL A 32 3.16 -11.01 -1.91
N VAL A 33 2.16 -10.77 -1.08
CA VAL A 33 2.03 -9.55 -0.27
C VAL A 33 1.48 -9.94 1.08
N SER A 34 2.05 -9.37 2.14
CA SER A 34 1.49 -9.45 3.48
C SER A 34 0.66 -8.20 3.74
N VAL A 35 -0.53 -8.38 4.32
CA VAL A 35 -1.46 -7.28 4.60
C VAL A 35 -1.76 -7.25 6.08
N TRP A 36 -1.44 -6.13 6.71
CA TRP A 36 -1.80 -5.88 8.09
C TRP A 36 -2.99 -4.93 8.18
N ASN A 37 -4.07 -5.40 8.80
CA ASN A 37 -5.21 -4.56 9.14
C ASN A 37 -4.93 -3.79 10.42
N THR A 38 -4.71 -2.48 10.32
CA THR A 38 -4.35 -1.67 11.49
C THR A 38 -5.56 -1.18 12.28
N LYS A 39 -6.80 -1.38 11.81
CA LYS A 39 -7.98 -0.65 12.32
C LYS A 39 -8.22 -0.82 13.82
N ASP A 40 -7.86 -1.97 14.37
CA ASP A 40 -8.04 -2.32 15.78
C ASP A 40 -6.80 -1.99 16.63
N SER A 41 -5.65 -1.74 16.00
CA SER A 41 -4.40 -1.40 16.68
C SER A 41 -4.14 0.11 16.71
N PHE A 42 -4.28 0.78 15.56
CA PHE A 42 -4.02 2.22 15.40
C PHE A 42 -5.01 2.86 14.42
N ARG A 43 -5.53 4.03 14.81
CA ARG A 43 -6.37 4.86 13.95
C ARG A 43 -5.68 6.17 13.67
N PHE A 44 -5.74 6.59 12.41
CA PHE A 44 -5.15 7.82 11.92
C PHE A 44 -6.21 8.91 11.88
N GLN A 45 -5.84 10.14 12.23
CA GLN A 45 -6.69 11.31 12.03
C GLN A 45 -5.84 12.41 11.42
N VAL A 46 -6.30 12.98 10.32
CA VAL A 46 -5.62 14.13 9.73
C VAL A 46 -6.01 15.38 10.52
N GLN A 47 -5.05 15.96 11.25
CA GLN A 47 -5.22 17.22 11.96
C GLN A 47 -4.46 18.35 11.26
N GLY A 48 -4.92 19.59 11.43
CA GLY A 48 -4.24 20.78 10.89
C GLY A 48 -4.53 21.08 9.41
N ALA A 49 -5.43 20.35 8.75
CA ALA A 49 -5.86 20.69 7.39
C ALA A 49 -6.62 22.03 7.37
N PRO A 50 -6.39 22.92 6.38
CA PRO A 50 -7.14 24.17 6.27
C PRO A 50 -8.64 23.90 6.14
N ARG A 51 -9.48 24.67 6.85
CA ARG A 51 -10.94 24.49 6.84
C ARG A 51 -11.55 24.52 5.43
N LEU A 52 -10.98 25.33 4.54
CA LEU A 52 -11.37 25.41 3.12
C LEU A 52 -11.16 24.07 2.40
N TRP A 53 -10.05 23.39 2.66
CA TRP A 53 -9.75 22.07 2.08
C TRP A 53 -10.70 21.00 2.59
N THR A 54 -10.95 20.96 3.91
CA THR A 54 -11.94 20.04 4.50
C THR A 54 -13.33 20.26 3.91
N ALA A 55 -13.75 21.53 3.76
CA ALA A 55 -15.03 21.88 3.15
C ALA A 55 -15.11 21.49 1.66
N ALA A 56 -14.04 21.70 0.89
CA ALA A 56 -13.96 21.27 -0.49
C ALA A 56 -14.08 19.74 -0.63
N CYS A 57 -13.39 18.97 0.21
CA CYS A 57 -13.49 17.50 0.23
C CYS A 57 -14.90 17.02 0.64
N ARG A 58 -15.57 17.70 1.58
CA ARG A 58 -16.97 17.43 1.91
C ARG A 58 -17.88 17.67 0.70
N LEU A 59 -17.68 18.77 -0.02
CA LEU A 59 -18.47 19.12 -1.19
C LEU A 59 -18.28 18.11 -2.32
N THR A 60 -17.04 17.66 -2.60
CA THR A 60 -16.80 16.66 -3.64
C THR A 60 -17.47 15.33 -3.32
N ARG A 61 -17.50 14.91 -2.04
CA ARG A 61 -18.26 13.73 -1.59
C ARG A 61 -19.76 13.89 -1.79
N ALA A 62 -20.31 15.06 -1.46
CA ALA A 62 -21.73 15.34 -1.65
C ALA A 62 -22.12 15.31 -3.13
N VAL A 63 -21.28 15.86 -4.02
CA VAL A 63 -21.49 15.80 -5.47
C VAL A 63 -21.40 14.38 -5.99
N ASP A 64 -20.42 13.58 -5.55
CA ASP A 64 -20.30 12.18 -5.95
C ASP A 64 -21.51 11.34 -5.51
N ALA A 65 -22.03 11.58 -4.30
CA ALA A 65 -23.24 10.93 -3.80
C ALA A 65 -24.51 11.32 -4.57
N CYS A 66 -24.65 12.59 -4.95
CA CYS A 66 -25.82 13.09 -5.67
C CYS A 66 -25.77 12.84 -7.18
N ALA A 67 -24.58 12.72 -7.76
CA ALA A 67 -24.37 12.60 -9.20
C ALA A 67 -23.22 11.63 -9.53
N PRO A 68 -23.39 10.32 -9.25
CA PRO A 68 -22.34 9.32 -9.43
C PRO A 68 -21.92 9.13 -10.91
N TRP A 69 -22.76 9.57 -11.86
CA TRP A 69 -22.43 9.56 -13.28
C TRP A 69 -21.29 10.53 -13.64
N MET A 70 -21.02 11.54 -12.82
CA MET A 70 -19.92 12.49 -13.05
C MET A 70 -18.54 11.93 -12.67
N ARG A 71 -18.46 10.77 -12.00
CA ARG A 71 -17.20 10.09 -11.61
C ARG A 71 -16.18 11.05 -10.97
N VAL A 72 -16.66 11.93 -10.09
CA VAL A 72 -15.80 12.89 -9.42
C VAL A 72 -14.87 12.11 -8.49
N PRO A 73 -13.54 12.29 -8.55
CA PRO A 73 -12.62 11.62 -7.63
C PRO A 73 -12.85 12.16 -6.21
N SER A 74 -13.69 11.46 -5.44
CA SER A 74 -14.00 11.81 -4.06
C SER A 74 -12.90 11.32 -3.14
N VAL A 75 -12.31 12.21 -2.35
CA VAL A 75 -11.38 11.82 -1.29
C VAL A 75 -12.20 11.23 -0.13
N PRO A 76 -11.82 10.04 0.39
CA PRO A 76 -12.48 9.44 1.53
C PRO A 76 -12.50 10.40 2.73
N ASP A 77 -13.46 10.23 3.64
CA ASP A 77 -13.52 11.08 4.82
C ASP A 77 -12.42 10.75 5.83
N VAL A 78 -11.24 11.34 5.61
CA VAL A 78 -10.02 11.19 6.43
C VAL A 78 -9.76 12.36 7.38
N PHE A 79 -10.52 13.45 7.23
CA PHE A 79 -10.31 14.71 7.95
C PHE A 79 -11.21 14.87 9.18
N GLU A 80 -12.33 14.14 9.24
CA GLU A 80 -13.34 14.33 10.28
C GLU A 80 -13.27 13.26 11.36
N ALA A 81 -13.07 12.01 10.96
CA ALA A 81 -13.03 10.86 11.85
C ALA A 81 -11.69 10.14 11.80
N ALA A 82 -11.35 9.47 12.90
CA ALA A 82 -10.21 8.58 12.93
C ALA A 82 -10.49 7.36 12.02
N PHE A 83 -9.53 6.93 11.21
CA PHE A 83 -9.69 5.86 10.23
C PHE A 83 -8.57 4.82 10.32
N GLY A 84 -8.86 3.59 9.91
CA GLY A 84 -7.85 2.54 9.77
C GLY A 84 -7.23 2.53 8.38
N VAL A 85 -6.09 1.86 8.26
CA VAL A 85 -5.46 1.58 6.95
C VAL A 85 -5.15 0.09 6.83
N TYR A 86 -5.09 -0.38 5.60
CA TYR A 86 -4.44 -1.65 5.31
C TYR A 86 -2.99 -1.37 4.92
N PHE A 87 -2.06 -1.91 5.68
CA PHE A 87 -0.64 -1.74 5.44
C PHE A 87 -0.11 -2.97 4.71
N MET A 88 0.35 -2.78 3.48
CA MET A 88 0.97 -3.81 2.65
C MET A 88 2.49 -3.78 2.87
N TYR A 89 3.06 -4.93 3.18
CA TYR A 89 4.48 -5.12 3.43
C TYR A 89 4.95 -6.49 2.93
N GLY A 90 6.27 -6.68 2.85
CA GLY A 90 6.85 -7.92 2.32
C GLY A 90 6.41 -8.19 0.88
N LEU A 91 6.32 -7.15 0.06
CA LEU A 91 5.91 -7.27 -1.34
C LEU A 91 7.00 -8.02 -2.10
N HIS A 92 6.61 -9.09 -2.78
CA HIS A 92 7.49 -9.84 -3.66
C HIS A 92 6.76 -10.20 -4.94
N ALA A 93 7.43 -10.10 -6.08
CA ALA A 93 6.90 -10.58 -7.34
C ALA A 93 8.02 -11.11 -8.22
N ARG A 94 7.75 -12.25 -8.86
CA ARG A 94 8.64 -12.92 -9.80
C ARG A 94 7.86 -13.29 -11.05
N GLY A 95 8.46 -13.05 -12.21
CA GLY A 95 7.90 -13.42 -13.50
C GLY A 95 8.53 -12.65 -14.66
N GLU A 96 8.72 -13.33 -15.78
CA GLU A 96 9.29 -12.73 -17.00
C GLU A 96 8.29 -11.88 -17.78
N GLY A 97 8.80 -10.96 -18.60
CA GLY A 97 8.00 -10.24 -19.60
C GLY A 97 6.88 -9.39 -19.02
N GLY A 98 7.10 -8.74 -17.88
CA GLY A 98 6.12 -7.89 -17.20
C GLY A 98 5.12 -8.64 -16.31
N ALA A 99 5.14 -9.98 -16.30
CA ALA A 99 4.20 -10.77 -15.48
C ALA A 99 4.30 -10.45 -13.98
N ALA A 100 5.50 -10.17 -13.45
CA ALA A 100 5.68 -9.76 -12.06
C ALA A 100 4.91 -8.47 -11.73
N GLU A 101 4.95 -7.49 -12.65
CA GLU A 101 4.25 -6.21 -12.51
C GLU A 101 2.73 -6.39 -12.54
N GLU A 102 2.23 -7.19 -13.49
CA GLU A 102 0.80 -7.48 -13.62
C GLU A 102 0.24 -8.22 -12.40
N LEU A 103 0.98 -9.22 -11.90
CA LEU A 103 0.60 -9.96 -10.69
C LEU A 103 0.57 -9.05 -9.47
N MET A 104 1.60 -8.21 -9.29
CA MET A 104 1.63 -7.25 -8.18
C MET A 104 0.47 -6.24 -8.28
N ARG A 105 0.20 -5.71 -9.48
CA ARG A 105 -0.93 -4.81 -9.71
C ARG A 105 -2.28 -5.47 -9.39
N SER A 106 -2.44 -6.74 -9.75
CA SER A 106 -3.63 -7.53 -9.43
C SER A 106 -3.79 -7.70 -7.92
N LEU A 107 -2.70 -8.02 -7.19
CA LEU A 107 -2.71 -8.11 -5.73
C LEU A 107 -3.03 -6.78 -5.06
N CYS A 108 -2.43 -5.67 -5.50
CA CYS A 108 -2.81 -4.35 -4.98
C CYS A 108 -4.29 -4.04 -5.19
N GLY A 109 -4.84 -4.42 -6.35
CA GLY A 109 -6.28 -4.33 -6.63
C GLY A 109 -7.14 -5.19 -5.71
N PHE A 110 -6.69 -6.41 -5.41
CA PHE A 110 -7.35 -7.30 -4.47
C PHE A 110 -7.38 -6.70 -3.05
N VAL A 111 -6.25 -6.21 -2.55
CA VAL A 111 -6.17 -5.56 -1.22
C VAL A 111 -7.02 -4.30 -1.16
N HIS A 112 -7.03 -3.49 -2.22
CA HIS A 112 -7.92 -2.34 -2.33
C HIS A 112 -9.40 -2.74 -2.23
N ASN A 113 -9.81 -3.82 -2.91
CA ASN A 113 -11.20 -4.29 -2.85
C ASN A 113 -11.56 -4.84 -1.48
N MET A 114 -10.63 -5.53 -0.80
CA MET A 114 -10.80 -5.93 0.60
C MET A 114 -11.02 -4.71 1.51
N ALA A 115 -10.15 -3.69 1.41
CA ALA A 115 -10.26 -2.46 2.19
C ALA A 115 -11.57 -1.70 1.91
N ARG A 116 -12.04 -1.71 0.66
CA ARG A 116 -13.31 -1.09 0.26
C ARG A 116 -14.53 -1.82 0.82
N ALA A 117 -14.46 -3.15 0.94
CA ALA A 117 -15.52 -3.97 1.50
C ALA A 117 -15.51 -4.02 3.03
N ASP A 118 -14.43 -3.56 3.68
CA ASP A 118 -14.32 -3.52 5.14
C ASP A 118 -15.15 -2.37 5.73
N GLU A 119 -16.26 -2.73 6.39
CA GLU A 119 -17.15 -1.78 7.06
C GLU A 119 -16.51 -1.11 8.29
N GLY A 120 -15.36 -1.62 8.77
CA GLY A 120 -14.66 -1.20 9.98
C GLY A 120 -13.93 0.15 9.88
N GLY A 121 -14.25 1.00 8.89
CA GLY A 121 -13.72 2.35 8.80
C GLY A 121 -12.29 2.44 8.24
N VAL A 122 -11.88 1.46 7.43
CA VAL A 122 -10.65 1.54 6.64
C VAL A 122 -10.85 2.56 5.52
N LYS A 123 -9.93 3.51 5.37
CA LYS A 123 -10.04 4.60 4.38
C LYS A 123 -8.86 4.71 3.43
N ALA A 124 -7.78 3.97 3.67
CA ALA A 124 -6.63 3.94 2.78
C ALA A 124 -5.93 2.58 2.79
N VAL A 125 -5.21 2.30 1.70
CA VAL A 125 -4.21 1.24 1.60
C VAL A 125 -2.86 1.92 1.48
N VAL A 126 -1.90 1.48 2.29
CA VAL A 126 -0.54 2.00 2.31
C VAL A 126 0.38 0.87 1.93
N ALA A 127 1.39 1.14 1.10
CA ALA A 127 2.42 0.19 0.73
C ALA A 127 3.77 0.77 1.12
N GLU A 128 4.61 -0.02 1.75
CA GLU A 128 6.02 0.31 1.92
C GLU A 128 6.79 -0.25 0.72
N VAL A 129 7.38 0.64 -0.09
CA VAL A 129 8.15 0.25 -1.28
C VAL A 129 9.34 1.19 -1.44
N GLY A 130 10.55 0.63 -1.52
CA GLY A 130 11.76 1.40 -1.75
C GLY A 130 11.88 1.92 -3.19
N ARG A 131 12.61 3.03 -3.39
CA ARG A 131 12.89 3.62 -4.73
C ARG A 131 13.51 2.64 -5.74
N GLY A 132 14.20 1.60 -5.27
CA GLY A 132 14.86 0.58 -6.09
C GLY A 132 14.17 -0.78 -6.07
N ASP A 133 12.99 -0.90 -5.47
CA ASP A 133 12.31 -2.17 -5.33
C ASP A 133 11.81 -2.68 -6.70
N PRO A 134 12.13 -3.92 -7.11
CA PRO A 134 11.65 -4.50 -8.37
C PRO A 134 10.12 -4.55 -8.47
N VAL A 135 9.37 -4.51 -7.36
CA VAL A 135 7.90 -4.53 -7.38
C VAL A 135 7.28 -3.15 -7.61
N LEU A 136 8.06 -2.07 -7.48
CA LEU A 136 7.59 -0.68 -7.58
C LEU A 136 6.77 -0.38 -8.85
N PRO A 137 7.12 -0.87 -10.06
CA PRO A 137 6.31 -0.64 -11.26
C PRO A 137 4.88 -1.22 -11.16
N GLY A 138 4.70 -2.27 -10.35
CA GLY A 138 3.43 -2.96 -10.18
C GLY A 138 2.52 -2.31 -9.13
N VAL A 139 3.09 -1.52 -8.22
CA VAL A 139 2.36 -0.91 -7.12
C VAL A 139 1.71 0.42 -7.58
N PRO A 140 0.37 0.54 -7.55
CA PRO A 140 -0.30 1.79 -7.89
C PRO A 140 0.09 2.88 -6.89
N TYR A 141 0.61 4.01 -7.38
CA TYR A 141 1.01 5.13 -6.53
C TYR A 141 0.35 6.44 -6.96
N TRP A 142 0.01 7.29 -5.99
CA TRP A 142 -0.51 8.64 -6.24
C TRP A 142 0.60 9.64 -6.00
N ARG A 143 1.13 10.25 -7.07
CA ARG A 143 2.26 11.21 -7.01
C ARG A 143 2.19 12.28 -5.91
N ARG A 144 1.00 12.69 -5.48
CA ARG A 144 0.79 13.70 -4.43
C ARG A 144 0.81 13.15 -3.00
N PHE A 145 0.60 11.84 -2.84
CA PHE A 145 0.56 11.16 -1.53
C PHE A 145 1.69 10.14 -1.36
N SER A 146 2.44 9.87 -2.43
CA SER A 146 3.62 9.02 -2.41
C SER A 146 4.85 9.91 -2.27
N PHE A 147 5.42 9.95 -1.07
CA PHE A 147 6.71 10.59 -0.82
C PHE A 147 7.81 9.62 -1.26
N GLY A 148 8.65 10.04 -2.21
CA GLY A 148 9.81 9.26 -2.62
C GLY A 148 11.04 9.50 -1.75
N GLU A 149 10.95 10.42 -0.79
CA GLU A 149 12.01 10.72 0.17
C GLU A 149 11.42 10.44 1.54
N ASP A 150 11.66 9.23 2.03
CA ASP A 150 11.28 8.84 3.39
C ASP A 150 12.13 9.67 4.35
N VAL A 151 11.54 10.73 4.92
CA VAL A 151 12.16 11.50 5.99
C VAL A 151 11.74 10.87 7.30
N TRP A 152 12.60 10.03 7.86
CA TRP A 152 12.41 9.46 9.19
C TRP A 152 12.77 10.49 10.26
N CYS A 153 11.76 11.20 10.77
CA CYS A 153 11.93 12.11 11.90
C CYS A 153 11.74 11.34 13.21
N MET A 154 12.84 10.95 13.86
CA MET A 154 12.80 10.38 15.21
C MET A 154 12.90 11.51 16.24
N LYS A 155 11.96 11.57 17.19
CA LYS A 155 12.02 12.50 18.33
C LYS A 155 12.20 11.70 19.62
N ARG A 156 13.20 12.08 20.42
CA ARG A 156 13.46 11.48 21.73
C ARG A 156 12.24 11.60 22.63
N VAL A 157 11.84 10.49 23.26
CA VAL A 157 10.86 10.50 24.35
C VAL A 157 11.59 10.87 25.64
N GLY A 158 11.32 12.07 26.17
CA GLY A 158 11.98 12.65 27.35
C GLY A 158 12.68 13.97 27.01
N GLY A 159 12.15 15.07 27.54
CA GLY A 159 12.44 16.44 27.10
C GLY A 159 13.90 16.86 27.24
N GLY A 160 14.47 17.27 26.12
CA GLY A 160 15.72 18.01 25.98
C GLY A 160 15.75 18.61 24.57
N GLU A 161 16.07 19.89 24.48
CA GLU A 161 16.15 20.67 23.24
C GLU A 161 17.49 20.41 22.54
N GLU A 162 17.78 19.15 22.25
CA GLU A 162 18.98 18.76 21.50
C GLU A 162 18.58 18.46 20.06
N ASP A 163 19.10 19.28 19.15
CA ASP A 163 18.85 19.22 17.72
C ASP A 163 19.80 18.18 17.08
N TRP A 164 19.25 17.05 16.64
CA TRP A 164 20.04 15.89 16.16
C TRP A 164 20.70 16.14 14.81
N ILE A 165 20.36 17.26 14.14
CA ILE A 165 20.98 17.68 12.88
C ILE A 165 22.45 18.07 13.06
N GLU A 166 22.90 18.34 14.29
CA GLU A 166 24.28 18.75 14.59
C GLU A 166 25.22 17.60 15.02
N SER A 167 24.77 16.33 15.05
CA SER A 167 25.66 15.23 15.42
C SER A 167 26.70 14.97 14.32
N GLN A 168 27.97 15.31 14.59
CA GLN A 168 29.09 15.00 13.71
C GLN A 168 29.17 13.49 13.45
N PRO A 169 29.46 13.05 12.20
CA PRO A 169 29.49 11.63 11.88
C PRO A 169 30.70 11.00 12.56
N SER A 170 30.46 10.24 13.62
CA SER A 170 31.48 9.40 14.23
C SER A 170 31.03 7.94 14.21
N THR A 171 31.76 7.16 13.40
CA THR A 171 31.95 5.70 13.42
C THR A 171 30.75 4.81 13.01
N PRO A 172 30.98 3.51 12.67
CA PRO A 172 30.15 2.74 11.75
C PRO A 172 28.95 2.16 12.46
N VAL A 173 27.97 3.01 12.76
CA VAL A 173 26.71 2.57 13.33
C VAL A 173 25.89 1.98 12.18
N VAL A 174 25.85 0.66 12.11
CA VAL A 174 24.89 -0.07 11.27
C VAL A 174 23.51 0.23 11.82
N PHE A 175 22.68 0.89 11.01
CA PHE A 175 21.26 0.99 11.27
C PHE A 175 20.67 -0.42 11.16
N VAL A 176 20.25 -0.97 12.31
CA VAL A 176 19.54 -2.25 12.36
C VAL A 176 18.06 -1.96 12.23
N ASP A 177 17.48 -2.46 11.15
CA ASP A 177 16.05 -2.41 10.90
C ASP A 177 15.34 -3.35 11.91
N PRO A 178 14.33 -2.88 12.66
CA PRO A 178 13.59 -3.71 13.60
C PRO A 178 12.74 -4.81 12.92
N ARG A 179 12.87 -5.02 11.61
CA ARG A 179 12.31 -6.16 10.87
C ARG A 179 13.23 -7.40 10.82
N ASP A 180 14.49 -7.30 11.27
CA ASP A 180 15.46 -8.40 11.30
C ASP A 180 15.38 -9.27 12.58
N PHE A 181 14.17 -9.63 13.03
CA PHE A 181 13.97 -10.61 14.13
C PHE A 181 13.69 -12.02 13.64
#